data_AF-A0A1H8VC58-F1
#
_entry.id   AF-A0A1H8VC58-F1
#
_cell.length_a   1.000
_cell.length_b   1.000
_cell.length_c   1.000
_cell.angle_alpha   90.00
_cell.angle_beta   90.00
_cell.angle_gamma   90.00
#
_symmetry.space_group_name_H-M   'P 1'
#
loop_
_entity.id
_entity.type
_entity.pdbx_description
1 polymer ?
#
loop_
_entity_poly.entity_id
_entity_poly.type
_entity_poly.pdbx_seq_one_letter_code
_entity_poly.pdbx_strand_id
1 'polypeptide(L)'
;MDHLDEISVEELQDALDNVDEKKPTQRLLAAIAYKNGVTQSELAEWYDVQRRTIYSWLKRLDTDESLEQAVSDDKRTGRKRKLPESQQKEFEATVH
;
A
#
# COMPACT_ATOMS: atom_id res chain seq x y z
N MET A 1 -13.57 1.27 11.67
CA MET A 1 -12.59 1.98 10.83
C MET A 1 -12.67 3.40 11.32
N ASP A 2 -12.39 3.56 12.61
CA ASP A 2 -12.85 4.71 13.37
C ASP A 2 -12.08 5.97 12.95
N HIS A 3 -10.80 5.84 12.62
CA HIS A 3 -9.97 6.94 12.14
C HIS A 3 -10.25 7.29 10.67
N LEU A 4 -10.47 6.29 9.81
CA LEU A 4 -10.85 6.53 8.41
C LEU A 4 -12.20 7.27 8.29
N ASP A 5 -13.11 7.03 9.23
CA ASP A 5 -14.40 7.72 9.28
C ASP A 5 -14.23 9.20 9.65
N GLU A 6 -13.19 9.55 10.44
CA GLU A 6 -12.81 10.92 10.81
C GLU A 6 -12.09 11.69 9.68
N ILE A 7 -11.27 11.02 8.87
CA ILE A 7 -10.51 11.64 7.77
C ILE A 7 -11.45 12.21 6.70
N SER A 8 -11.41 13.50 6.41
CA SER A 8 -12.26 14.11 5.38
C SER A 8 -11.91 13.65 3.96
N VAL A 9 -12.86 13.81 3.03
CA VAL A 9 -12.57 13.57 1.60
C VAL A 9 -11.54 14.57 1.07
N GLU A 10 -11.54 15.80 1.57
CA GLU A 10 -10.59 16.86 1.22
C GLU A 10 -9.17 16.47 1.61
N GLU A 11 -8.95 15.95 2.81
CA GLU A 11 -7.62 15.46 3.24
C GLU A 11 -7.11 14.30 2.36
N LEU A 12 -8.01 13.40 1.92
CA LEU A 12 -7.64 12.33 0.98
C LEU A 12 -7.29 12.87 -0.41
N GLN A 13 -7.91 13.97 -0.84
CA GLN A 13 -7.60 14.65 -2.11
C GLN A 13 -6.27 15.39 -2.02
N ASP A 14 -6.01 16.10 -0.92
CA ASP A 14 -4.73 16.75 -0.67
C ASP A 14 -3.58 15.72 -0.66
N ALA A 15 -3.77 14.56 -0.03
CA ALA A 15 -2.80 13.48 -0.06
C ALA A 15 -2.61 12.91 -1.48
N LEU A 16 -3.65 12.92 -2.32
CA LEU A 16 -3.59 12.43 -3.69
C LEU A 16 -2.67 13.29 -4.57
N ASP A 17 -2.68 14.61 -4.35
CA ASP A 17 -1.81 15.56 -5.05
C ASP A 17 -0.32 15.40 -4.67
N ASN A 18 -0.03 14.73 -3.54
CA ASN A 18 1.32 14.53 -3.01
C ASN A 18 1.92 13.13 -3.33
N VAL A 19 1.18 12.24 -4.00
CA VAL A 19 1.67 10.88 -4.32
C VAL A 19 1.83 10.65 -5.83
N ASP A 20 3.04 10.27 -6.25
CA ASP A 20 3.34 9.96 -7.65
C ASP A 20 3.25 8.46 -7.99
N GLU A 21 3.25 7.59 -6.98
CA GLU A 21 3.29 6.15 -7.17
C GLU A 21 1.89 5.56 -7.38
N LYS A 22 1.75 4.70 -8.40
CA LYS A 22 0.49 4.05 -8.78
C LYS A 22 -0.28 3.42 -7.60
N LYS A 23 0.43 2.74 -6.69
CA LYS A 23 -0.22 2.02 -5.57
C LYS A 23 -0.79 2.97 -4.52
N PRO A 24 -0.02 3.93 -3.97
CA PRO A 24 -0.56 5.05 -3.20
C PRO A 24 -1.80 5.70 -3.83
N THR A 25 -1.73 6.09 -5.10
CA THR A 25 -2.83 6.71 -5.82
C THR A 25 -4.09 5.83 -5.80
N GLN A 26 -3.96 4.53 -6.13
CA GLN A 26 -5.09 3.60 -6.13
C GLN A 26 -5.72 3.43 -4.74
N ARG A 27 -4.91 3.44 -3.68
CA ARG A 27 -5.40 3.31 -2.29
C ARG A 27 -6.20 4.54 -1.87
N LEU A 28 -5.69 5.74 -2.18
CA LEU A 28 -6.40 6.99 -1.90
C LEU A 28 -7.71 7.08 -2.69
N LEU A 29 -7.69 6.75 -3.99
CA LEU A 29 -8.90 6.74 -4.81
C LEU A 29 -9.93 5.74 -4.30
N ALA A 30 -9.50 4.55 -3.84
CA ALA A 30 -10.40 3.58 -3.22
C ALA A 30 -11.01 4.10 -1.91
N ALA A 31 -10.23 4.83 -1.09
CA ALA A 31 -10.72 5.44 0.14
C ALA A 31 -11.73 6.57 -0.12
N ILE A 32 -11.45 7.44 -1.08
CA ILE A 32 -12.38 8.51 -1.52
C ILE A 32 -13.69 7.90 -2.00
N ALA A 33 -13.63 6.87 -2.86
CA ALA A 33 -14.82 6.18 -3.35
C ALA A 33 -15.60 5.50 -2.21
N TYR A 34 -14.90 4.88 -1.25
CA TYR A 34 -15.51 4.29 -0.06
C TYR A 34 -16.24 5.33 0.80
N LYS A 35 -15.63 6.51 1.04
CA LYS A 35 -16.29 7.62 1.76
C LYS A 35 -17.51 8.16 1.02
N ASN A 36 -17.54 8.03 -0.31
CA ASN A 36 -18.68 8.38 -1.15
C ASN A 36 -19.73 7.25 -1.29
N GLY A 37 -19.64 6.20 -0.46
CA GLY A 37 -20.66 5.15 -0.36
C GLY A 37 -20.43 3.92 -1.24
N VAL A 38 -19.32 3.86 -2.00
CA VAL A 38 -18.98 2.66 -2.78
C VAL A 38 -18.54 1.54 -1.83
N THR A 39 -19.12 0.36 -1.99
CA THR A 39 -18.82 -0.76 -1.09
C THR A 39 -17.46 -1.40 -1.40
N GLN A 40 -16.89 -2.10 -0.41
CA GLN A 40 -15.63 -2.84 -0.61
C GLN A 40 -15.74 -3.94 -1.68
N SER A 41 -16.95 -4.47 -1.93
CA SER A 41 -17.19 -5.46 -2.98
C SER A 41 -17.15 -4.82 -4.36
N GLU A 42 -17.79 -3.66 -4.55
CA GLU A 42 -17.74 -2.92 -5.81
C GLU A 42 -16.32 -2.45 -6.13
N LEU A 43 -15.58 -1.95 -5.13
CA LEU A 43 -14.17 -1.59 -5.29
C LEU A 43 -13.32 -2.80 -5.69
N ALA A 44 -13.59 -3.97 -5.12
CA ALA A 44 -12.89 -5.20 -5.47
C ALA A 44 -13.09 -5.56 -6.95
N GLU A 45 -14.31 -5.39 -7.47
CA GLU A 45 -14.60 -5.56 -8.90
C GLU A 45 -13.89 -4.52 -9.77
N TRP A 46 -13.90 -3.24 -9.38
CA TRP A 46 -13.26 -2.16 -10.15
C TRP A 46 -11.76 -2.33 -10.30
N TYR A 47 -11.10 -2.80 -9.25
CA TYR A 47 -9.64 -2.98 -9.20
C TYR A 47 -9.18 -4.40 -9.55
N ASP A 48 -10.11 -5.32 -9.87
CA ASP A 48 -9.84 -6.74 -10.12
C ASP A 48 -9.02 -7.40 -8.98
N VAL A 49 -9.45 -7.17 -7.73
CA VAL A 49 -8.82 -7.72 -6.53
C VAL A 49 -9.84 -8.37 -5.61
N GLN A 50 -9.36 -9.11 -4.61
CA GLN A 50 -10.25 -9.66 -3.59
C GLN A 50 -10.72 -8.56 -2.62
N ARG A 51 -11.96 -8.67 -2.11
CA ARG A 51 -12.50 -7.76 -1.07
C ARG A 51 -11.57 -7.59 0.13
N ARG A 52 -10.87 -8.65 0.53
CA ARG A 52 -9.88 -8.60 1.63
C ARG A 52 -8.72 -7.65 1.33
N THR A 53 -8.32 -7.51 0.06
CA THR A 53 -7.31 -6.55 -0.38
C THR A 53 -7.80 -5.13 -0.19
N ILE A 54 -9.06 -4.84 -0.57
CA ILE A 54 -9.68 -3.52 -0.33
C ILE A 54 -9.77 -3.22 1.16
N TYR A 55 -10.26 -4.17 1.98
CA TYR A 55 -10.26 -4.03 3.43
C TYR A 55 -8.87 -3.69 3.97
N SER A 56 -7.83 -4.39 3.50
CA SER A 56 -6.46 -4.13 3.92
C SER A 56 -5.98 -2.75 3.49
N TRP A 57 -6.38 -2.23 2.33
CA TRP A 57 -6.02 -0.87 1.90
C TRP A 57 -6.69 0.19 2.78
N LEU A 58 -7.98 0.06 3.03
CA LEU A 58 -8.73 0.96 3.91
C LEU A 58 -8.20 0.89 5.35
N LYS A 59 -7.86 -0.30 5.83
CA LYS A 59 -7.34 -0.49 7.20
C LYS A 59 -5.98 0.17 7.40
N ARG A 60 -5.20 0.36 6.34
CA ARG A 60 -3.91 1.06 6.42
C ARG A 60 -4.07 2.56 6.65
N LEU A 61 -5.16 3.15 6.17
CA LEU A 61 -5.50 4.55 6.40
C LEU A 61 -6.17 4.77 7.77
N ASP A 62 -6.52 3.69 8.46
CA ASP A 62 -7.15 3.69 9.78
C ASP A 62 -6.09 3.59 10.88
N THR A 63 -5.15 4.54 10.87
CA THR A 63 -3.95 4.64 11.73
C THR A 63 -3.61 6.11 11.98
N ASP A 64 -2.88 6.43 13.05
CA ASP A 64 -2.46 7.81 13.39
C ASP A 64 -1.29 8.35 12.53
N GLU A 65 -0.80 7.58 11.55
CA GLU A 65 0.28 7.99 10.64
C GLU A 65 -0.24 8.95 9.55
N SER A 66 0.66 9.71 8.90
CA SER A 66 0.27 10.56 7.78
C SER A 66 -0.30 9.74 6.61
N LEU A 67 -1.22 10.32 5.84
CA LEU A 67 -1.87 9.63 4.72
C LEU A 67 -0.84 9.14 3.70
N GLU A 68 0.18 9.94 3.39
CA GLU A 68 1.23 9.59 2.43
C GLU A 68 2.05 8.38 2.88
N GLN A 69 2.34 8.29 4.18
CA GLN A 69 3.03 7.15 4.76
C GLN A 69 2.12 5.92 4.79
N ALA A 70 0.88 6.08 5.25
CA ALA A 70 -0.10 5.00 5.37
C ALA A 70 -0.35 4.28 4.04
N VAL A 71 -0.40 5.03 2.93
CA VAL A 71 -0.62 4.47 1.58
C VAL A 71 0.65 3.95 0.91
N SER A 72 1.84 4.22 1.43
CA SER A 72 3.11 3.81 0.83
C SER A 72 3.55 2.44 1.34
N ASP A 73 3.94 1.51 0.48
CA ASP A 73 4.52 0.24 0.98
C ASP A 73 5.83 0.53 1.72
N ASP A 74 6.05 -0.11 2.87
CA ASP A 74 7.37 -0.09 3.51
C ASP A 74 8.44 -0.41 2.48
N LYS A 75 9.53 0.35 2.51
CA LYS A 75 10.67 0.09 1.63
C LYS A 75 11.06 -1.36 1.83
N ARG A 76 10.86 -2.19 0.79
CA ARG A 76 11.30 -3.57 0.78
C ARG A 76 12.82 -3.57 0.86
N THR A 77 13.34 -3.60 2.07
CA THR A 77 14.69 -4.10 2.29
C THR A 77 14.60 -5.56 1.87
N GLY A 78 15.20 -5.88 0.72
CA GLY A 78 15.21 -7.26 0.24
C GLY A 78 15.66 -8.18 1.37
N ARG A 79 15.27 -9.47 1.31
CA ARG A 79 15.76 -10.47 2.26
C ARG A 79 17.28 -10.30 2.37
N LYS A 80 17.79 -10.05 3.59
CA LYS A 80 19.24 -10.03 3.83
C LYS A 80 19.83 -11.26 3.14
N ARG A 81 20.78 -11.04 2.22
CA ARG A 81 21.42 -12.14 1.50
C ARG A 81 21.90 -13.14 2.55
N LYS A 82 21.53 -14.42 2.39
CA LYS A 82 21.96 -15.48 3.30
C LYS A 82 23.48 -15.65 3.27
N LEU A 83 24.09 -15.36 2.13
CA LEU A 83 25.53 -15.46 1.89
C LEU A 83 26.12 -14.06 1.72
N PRO A 84 27.21 -13.72 2.43
CA PRO A 84 28.03 -12.57 2.12
C PRO A 84 28.68 -12.73 0.74
N GLU A 85 29.08 -11.62 0.12
CA GLU A 85 29.61 -11.59 -1.25
C GLU A 85 30.83 -12.50 -1.45
N SER A 86 31.66 -12.67 -0.41
CA SER A 86 32.80 -13.60 -0.42
C SER A 86 32.35 -15.05 -0.57
N GLN A 87 31.35 -15.48 0.21
CA GLN A 87 30.81 -16.84 0.12
C GLN A 87 30.03 -17.08 -1.17
N GLN A 88 29.40 -16.04 -1.72
CA GLN A 88 28.77 -16.15 -3.03
C GLN A 88 29.79 -16.39 -4.14
N LYS A 89 30.92 -15.68 -4.14
CA LYS A 89 32.01 -15.88 -5.12
C LYS A 89 32.66 -17.26 -4.99
N GLU A 90 32.84 -17.74 -3.76
CA GLU A 90 33.38 -19.08 -3.50
C GLU A 90 32.43 -20.18 -4.00
N PHE A 91 31.12 -20.00 -3.77
CA PHE A 91 30.10 -20.89 -4.32
C PHE A 91 30.14 -20.89 -5.86
N GLU A 92 30.06 -19.73 -6.49
CA GLU A 92 30.08 -19.59 -7.96
C GLU A 92 31.34 -20.20 -8.61
N ALA A 93 32.49 -20.09 -7.95
CA ALA A 93 33.74 -20.72 -8.41
C ALA A 93 33.76 -22.25 -8.26
N THR A 94 32.95 -22.82 -7.36
CA THR A 94 32.91 -24.26 -7.08
C THR A 94 31.91 -25.03 -7.96
N VAL A 95 30.88 -24.36 -8.48
CA VAL A 95 29.85 -25.00 -9.33
C VAL A 95 30.20 -25.00 -10.82
N HIS A 96 31.41 -24.54 -11.18
CA HIS A 96 31.88 -24.36 -12.55
C HIS A 96 32.95 -25.38 -12.94
#